data_AF-U4QCT9-F1
#
_entry.id   AF-U4QCT9-F1
#
_cell.length_a   1.000
_cell.length_b   1.000
_cell.length_c   1.000
_cell.angle_alpha   90.00
_cell.angle_beta   90.00
_cell.angle_gamma   90.00
#
_symmetry.space_group_name_H-M   'P 1'
#
loop_
_entity.id
_entity.type
_entity.pdbx_description
1 polymer ?
#
loop_
_entity_poly.entity_id
_entity_poly.type
_entity_poly.pdbx_seq_one_letter_code
_entity_poly.pdbx_strand_id
1 'polypeptide(L)'
;MKNKKINLKYLFLIIPIGLIFVLSLTYLANKNQIDDELNWMTMKEKQKLNVPLDNQLPDLPNGCEVTSLAMLMNYYGIKVSKNELAQNIQHVDSFTDNGKYRGNPNQGFVGHMTVANAGWCVYNGPLYNVARKYTNHIVNASGSNFLKVLKLVSDGHPVLIITTTTFSRVNNMQTWETNAGKVNVTPSSHACVITGYNKKKKIVYLNNPYGFKNQAVNWHKLEQSYDQQGRQALYIN
;
A
#
# COMPACT_ATOMS: atom_id res chain seq x y z
N MET A 1 -2.73 -69.54 -6.88
CA MET A 1 -2.78 -68.07 -7.10
C MET A 1 -3.37 -67.40 -5.86
N LYS A 2 -2.59 -66.63 -5.10
CA LYS A 2 -3.11 -65.89 -3.92
C LYS A 2 -3.84 -64.63 -4.40
N ASN A 3 -5.17 -64.65 -4.36
CA ASN A 3 -6.00 -63.45 -4.55
C ASN A 3 -5.72 -62.46 -3.42
N LYS A 4 -4.96 -61.39 -3.71
CA LYS A 4 -4.87 -60.22 -2.82
C LYS A 4 -6.26 -59.56 -2.77
N LYS A 5 -7.05 -59.87 -1.74
CA LYS A 5 -8.27 -59.12 -1.43
C LYS A 5 -7.86 -57.68 -1.08
N ILE A 6 -8.20 -56.73 -1.95
CA ILE A 6 -8.05 -55.31 -1.66
C ILE A 6 -8.98 -55.00 -0.48
N ASN A 7 -8.40 -54.50 0.61
CA ASN A 7 -9.14 -54.21 1.83
C ASN A 7 -9.91 -52.88 1.64
N LEU A 8 -11.21 -52.99 1.32
CA LEU A 8 -12.11 -51.88 0.99
C LEU A 8 -12.18 -50.79 2.08
N LYS A 9 -11.78 -51.09 3.34
CA LYS A 9 -11.75 -50.10 4.43
C LYS A 9 -10.80 -48.93 4.15
N TYR A 10 -9.73 -49.15 3.38
CA TYR A 10 -8.80 -48.07 3.02
C TYR A 10 -9.33 -47.19 1.87
N LEU A 11 -10.25 -47.71 1.04
CA LEU A 11 -10.82 -46.97 -0.08
C LEU A 11 -11.68 -45.78 0.41
N PHE A 12 -12.39 -45.96 1.53
CA PHE A 12 -13.15 -44.90 2.20
C PHE A 12 -12.28 -43.78 2.78
N LEU A 13 -10.99 -44.04 3.04
CA LEU A 13 -10.02 -43.01 3.49
C LEU A 13 -9.27 -42.37 2.32
N ILE A 14 -8.96 -43.12 1.27
CA ILE A 14 -8.19 -42.65 0.12
C ILE A 14 -9.00 -41.68 -0.76
N ILE A 15 -10.30 -41.93 -0.95
CA ILE A 15 -11.16 -41.07 -1.79
C ILE A 15 -11.29 -39.63 -1.22
N PRO A 16 -11.61 -39.41 0.07
CA PRO A 16 -11.63 -38.07 0.66
C PRO A 16 -10.28 -37.37 0.61
N ILE A 17 -9.18 -38.09 0.89
CA ILE A 17 -7.82 -37.53 0.86
C ILE A 17 -7.46 -37.11 -0.57
N GLY A 18 -7.75 -37.95 -1.57
CA GLY A 18 -7.55 -37.62 -2.98
C GLY A 18 -8.36 -36.39 -3.40
N LEU A 19 -9.62 -36.29 -2.95
CA LEU A 19 -10.47 -35.13 -3.22
C LEU A 19 -9.93 -33.84 -2.59
N ILE A 20 -9.53 -33.88 -1.31
CA ILE A 20 -8.91 -32.75 -0.61
C ILE A 20 -7.62 -32.34 -1.31
N PHE A 21 -6.80 -33.31 -1.74
CA PHE A 21 -5.55 -33.03 -2.44
C PHE A 21 -5.79 -32.35 -3.79
N VAL A 22 -6.75 -32.84 -4.59
CA VAL A 22 -7.14 -32.21 -5.86
C VAL A 22 -7.68 -30.80 -5.63
N LEU A 23 -8.56 -30.61 -4.63
CA LEU A 23 -9.09 -29.29 -4.26
C LEU A 23 -7.99 -28.32 -3.79
N SER A 24 -7.00 -28.83 -3.06
CA SER A 24 -5.86 -28.04 -2.59
C SER A 24 -4.98 -27.60 -3.76
N LEU A 25 -4.72 -28.50 -4.72
CA LEU A 25 -3.95 -28.19 -5.92
C LEU A 25 -4.68 -27.20 -6.83
N THR A 26 -5.99 -27.35 -7.02
CA THR A 26 -6.78 -26.40 -7.82
C THR A 26 -6.87 -25.03 -7.16
N TYR A 27 -6.99 -24.98 -5.83
CA TYR A 27 -6.89 -23.73 -5.08
C TYR A 27 -5.52 -23.08 -5.26
N LEU A 28 -4.42 -23.81 -5.07
CA LEU A 28 -3.07 -23.28 -5.24
C LEU A 28 -2.83 -22.74 -6.66
N ALA A 29 -3.32 -23.45 -7.68
CA ALA A 29 -3.20 -23.02 -9.07
C ALA A 29 -3.98 -21.73 -9.39
N ASN A 30 -5.12 -21.49 -8.71
CA ASN A 30 -6.03 -20.37 -8.99
C ASN A 30 -6.14 -19.37 -7.82
N LYS A 31 -5.22 -19.45 -6.85
CA LYS A 31 -5.34 -18.80 -5.54
C LYS A 31 -5.67 -17.32 -5.64
N ASN A 32 -4.96 -16.59 -6.49
CA ASN A 32 -5.15 -15.14 -6.64
C ASN A 32 -6.54 -14.79 -7.16
N GLN A 33 -7.06 -15.53 -8.15
CA GLN A 33 -8.40 -15.29 -8.68
C GLN A 33 -9.48 -15.62 -7.65
N ILE A 34 -9.34 -16.75 -6.96
CA ILE A 34 -10.30 -17.17 -5.91
C ILE A 34 -10.29 -16.17 -4.75
N ASP A 35 -9.11 -15.74 -4.30
CA ASP A 35 -8.96 -14.72 -3.26
C ASP A 35 -9.63 -13.40 -3.69
N ASP A 36 -9.49 -13.00 -4.95
CA ASP A 36 -10.09 -11.77 -5.46
C ASP A 36 -11.61 -11.86 -5.56
N GLU A 37 -12.15 -12.97 -6.05
CA GLU A 37 -13.60 -13.22 -6.06
C GLU A 37 -14.17 -13.20 -4.64
N LEU A 38 -13.50 -13.88 -3.70
CA LEU A 38 -13.90 -13.91 -2.29
C LEU A 38 -13.86 -12.51 -1.66
N ASN A 39 -12.79 -11.74 -1.89
CA ASN A 39 -12.69 -10.36 -1.41
C ASN A 39 -13.81 -9.49 -1.99
N TRP A 40 -14.06 -9.59 -3.30
CA TRP A 40 -15.12 -8.84 -3.96
C TRP A 40 -16.51 -9.14 -3.39
N MET A 41 -16.80 -10.42 -3.12
CA MET A 41 -18.07 -10.87 -2.55
C MET A 41 -18.25 -10.47 -1.08
N THR A 42 -17.19 -10.51 -0.29
CA THR A 42 -17.24 -10.23 1.15
C THR A 42 -17.11 -8.74 1.49
N MET A 43 -16.63 -7.92 0.55
CA MET A 43 -16.58 -6.47 0.71
C MET A 43 -17.97 -5.83 0.75
N LYS A 44 -18.16 -4.89 1.67
CA LYS A 44 -19.34 -4.02 1.74
C LYS A 44 -19.55 -3.28 0.41
N GLU A 45 -20.78 -2.94 0.05
CA GLU A 45 -21.09 -2.21 -1.19
C GLU A 45 -20.46 -0.82 -1.26
N LYS A 46 -20.34 -0.17 -0.12
CA LYS A 46 -19.66 1.12 0.06
C LYS A 46 -19.10 1.21 1.47
N GLN A 47 -18.04 1.98 1.63
CA GLN A 47 -17.44 2.31 2.91
C GLN A 47 -16.91 3.74 2.87
N LYS A 48 -17.00 4.45 3.99
CA LYS A 48 -16.44 5.80 4.14
C LYS A 48 -16.08 6.05 5.59
N LEU A 49 -14.81 5.89 5.90
CA LEU A 49 -14.20 6.08 7.21
C LEU A 49 -13.97 7.57 7.48
N ASN A 50 -14.15 7.99 8.72
CA ASN A 50 -13.90 9.37 9.13
C ASN A 50 -12.44 9.57 9.58
N VAL A 51 -11.51 9.45 8.64
CA VAL A 51 -10.09 9.74 8.88
C VAL A 51 -9.88 11.26 9.04
N PRO A 52 -9.15 11.73 10.07
CA PRO A 52 -8.82 13.14 10.19
C PRO A 52 -8.00 13.60 8.97
N LEU A 53 -8.29 14.81 8.50
CA LEU A 53 -7.52 15.42 7.41
C LEU A 53 -6.39 16.24 8.03
N ASP A 54 -5.19 16.09 7.48
CA ASP A 54 -4.06 16.99 7.72
C ASP A 54 -3.56 17.49 6.37
N ASN A 55 -3.15 18.76 6.32
CA ASN A 55 -2.62 19.39 5.12
C ASN A 55 -1.11 19.51 5.24
N GLN A 56 -0.35 19.04 4.26
CA GLN A 56 1.11 19.13 4.29
C GLN A 56 1.61 20.58 4.19
N LEU A 57 0.85 21.45 3.53
CA LEU A 57 1.23 22.84 3.28
C LEU A 57 0.84 23.77 4.44
N PRO A 58 1.60 24.86 4.66
CA PRO A 58 2.84 25.23 3.94
C PRO A 58 4.09 24.51 4.46
N ASP A 59 4.01 23.84 5.61
CA ASP A 59 5.17 23.37 6.39
C ASP A 59 6.06 22.36 5.65
N LEU A 60 5.45 21.43 4.91
CA LEU A 60 6.14 20.34 4.23
C LEU A 60 5.71 20.26 2.75
N PRO A 61 6.28 21.11 1.87
CA PRO A 61 6.01 21.08 0.43
C PRO A 61 6.16 19.71 -0.23
N ASN A 62 7.05 18.85 0.28
CA ASN A 62 7.27 17.49 -0.22
C ASN A 62 6.94 16.41 0.83
N GLY A 63 6.04 16.70 1.79
CA GLY A 63 5.73 15.83 2.93
C GLY A 63 4.48 14.97 2.77
N CYS A 64 4.09 14.59 1.56
CA CYS A 64 2.83 13.89 1.31
C CYS A 64 2.74 12.55 2.08
N GLU A 65 3.85 11.83 2.19
CA GLU A 65 3.94 10.53 2.84
C GLU A 65 3.80 10.63 4.36
N VAL A 66 4.57 11.53 5.00
CA VAL A 66 4.52 11.71 6.46
C VAL A 66 3.21 12.36 6.91
N THR A 67 2.62 13.23 6.09
CA THR A 67 1.30 13.80 6.36
C THR A 67 0.22 12.73 6.24
N SER A 68 0.30 11.86 5.22
CA SER A 68 -0.60 10.71 5.10
C SER A 68 -0.45 9.73 6.25
N LEU A 69 0.78 9.49 6.71
CA LEU A 69 1.05 8.62 7.86
C LEU A 69 0.50 9.22 9.15
N ALA A 70 0.63 10.54 9.36
CA ALA A 70 0.00 11.24 10.47
C ALA A 70 -1.52 11.09 10.45
N MET A 71 -2.17 11.26 9.29
CA MET A 71 -3.63 11.04 9.16
C MET A 71 -4.04 9.61 9.53
N LEU A 72 -3.30 8.61 9.03
CA LEU A 72 -3.52 7.20 9.35
C LEU A 72 -3.39 6.94 10.86
N MET A 73 -2.34 7.43 11.49
CA MET A 73 -2.07 7.21 12.93
C MET A 73 -3.09 7.92 13.82
N ASN A 74 -3.45 9.16 13.48
CA ASN A 74 -4.45 9.93 14.24
C ASN A 74 -5.85 9.32 14.16
N TYR A 75 -6.20 8.58 13.10
CA TYR A 75 -7.46 7.82 13.04
C TYR A 75 -7.59 6.80 14.18
N TYR A 76 -6.47 6.22 14.63
CA TYR A 76 -6.39 5.29 15.75
C TYR A 76 -6.09 5.96 17.09
N GLY A 77 -6.16 7.30 17.17
CA GLY A 77 -5.89 8.05 18.40
C GLY A 77 -4.40 8.16 18.76
N ILE A 78 -3.49 7.71 17.89
CA ILE A 78 -2.04 7.87 18.08
C ILE A 78 -1.69 9.30 17.70
N LYS A 79 -1.47 10.14 18.73
CA LYS A 79 -1.17 11.57 18.57
C LYS A 79 0.25 11.76 18.07
N VAL A 80 0.40 11.91 16.76
CA VAL A 80 1.67 12.26 16.12
C VAL A 80 1.42 13.30 15.03
N SER A 81 2.33 14.26 14.88
CA SER A 81 2.24 15.28 13.84
C SER A 81 3.06 14.90 12.61
N LYS A 82 2.67 15.44 11.44
CA LYS A 82 3.47 15.35 10.21
C LYS A 82 4.91 15.85 10.39
N ASN A 83 5.10 16.89 11.19
CA ASN A 83 6.41 17.51 11.47
C ASN A 83 7.29 16.59 12.34
N GLU A 84 6.70 15.96 13.34
CA GLU A 84 7.38 14.98 14.18
C GLU A 84 7.80 13.74 13.39
N LEU A 85 6.94 13.24 12.49
CA LEU A 85 7.29 12.17 11.56
C LEU A 85 8.39 12.60 10.58
N ALA A 86 8.33 13.82 10.03
CA ALA A 86 9.36 14.36 9.14
C ALA A 86 10.74 14.48 9.81
N GLN A 87 10.78 14.82 11.10
CA GLN A 87 12.01 14.88 11.89
C GLN A 87 12.57 13.49 12.21
N ASN A 88 11.70 12.49 12.37
CA ASN A 88 12.09 11.16 12.86
C ASN A 88 12.28 10.10 11.77
N ILE A 89 11.85 10.38 10.54
CA ILE A 89 12.05 9.48 9.40
C ILE A 89 13.51 9.52 8.95
N GLN A 90 14.02 8.39 8.47
CA GLN A 90 15.36 8.35 7.88
C GLN A 90 15.38 9.18 6.60
N HIS A 91 16.40 10.03 6.47
CA HIS A 91 16.69 10.81 5.27
C HIS A 91 17.90 10.23 4.55
N VAL A 92 17.96 10.42 3.23
CA VAL A 92 19.12 10.13 2.40
C VAL A 92 19.38 11.32 1.48
N ASP A 93 20.65 11.55 1.17
CA ASP A 93 21.05 12.61 0.25
C ASP A 93 20.46 12.36 -1.15
N SER A 94 20.14 13.45 -1.86
CA SER A 94 19.65 13.37 -3.25
C SER A 94 20.63 12.67 -4.18
N PHE A 95 21.93 12.78 -3.87
CA PHE A 95 23.02 12.15 -4.60
C PHE A 95 24.11 11.65 -3.64
N THR A 96 24.76 10.56 -4.01
CA THR A 96 25.90 9.97 -3.29
C THR A 96 27.06 9.69 -4.27
N ASP A 97 28.23 9.33 -3.75
CA ASP A 97 29.45 9.04 -4.54
C ASP A 97 29.78 10.15 -5.55
N ASN A 98 29.91 11.39 -5.07
CA ASN A 98 30.20 12.58 -5.87
C ASN A 98 29.23 12.78 -7.07
N GLY A 99 27.96 12.42 -6.89
CA GLY A 99 26.93 12.59 -7.92
C GLY A 99 26.69 11.35 -8.79
N LYS A 100 27.45 10.26 -8.58
CA LYS A 100 27.32 9.03 -9.37
C LYS A 100 25.98 8.33 -9.17
N TYR A 101 25.46 8.32 -7.94
CA TYR A 101 24.23 7.61 -7.60
C TYR A 101 23.18 8.56 -7.05
N ARG A 102 21.91 8.29 -7.36
CA ARG A 102 20.75 8.95 -6.73
C ARG A 102 20.49 8.34 -5.34
N GLY A 103 19.90 9.13 -4.46
CA GLY A 103 19.34 8.62 -3.20
C GLY A 103 18.25 7.58 -3.44
N ASN A 104 18.19 6.54 -2.61
CA ASN A 104 17.22 5.45 -2.74
C ASN A 104 16.01 5.67 -1.79
N PRO A 105 14.78 5.84 -2.30
CA PRO A 105 13.60 6.06 -1.47
C PRO A 105 13.24 4.85 -0.59
N ASN A 106 13.77 3.65 -0.87
CA ASN A 106 13.64 2.49 0.00
C ASN A 106 14.55 2.55 1.24
N GLN A 107 15.57 3.43 1.25
CA GLN A 107 16.48 3.61 2.38
C GLN A 107 16.07 4.81 3.25
N GLY A 108 15.52 5.86 2.67
CA GLY A 108 15.04 7.03 3.39
C GLY A 108 14.36 8.03 2.47
N PHE A 109 13.86 9.13 3.03
CA PHE A 109 13.35 10.24 2.23
C PHE A 109 14.49 10.91 1.46
N VAL A 110 14.31 11.05 0.14
CA VAL A 110 15.32 11.61 -0.76
C VAL A 110 15.15 13.14 -0.85
N GLY A 111 16.12 13.88 -0.33
CA GLY A 111 16.14 15.36 -0.35
C GLY A 111 15.47 15.99 0.87
N HIS A 112 14.86 17.18 0.71
CA HIS A 112 14.30 17.96 1.83
C HIS A 112 12.78 18.13 1.74
N MET A 113 12.06 17.74 2.78
CA MET A 113 10.59 17.90 2.84
C MET A 113 10.13 19.36 2.96
N THR A 114 10.91 20.20 3.65
CA THR A 114 10.57 21.57 4.04
C THR A 114 10.90 22.63 2.98
N VAL A 115 11.72 22.27 1.97
CA VAL A 115 12.15 23.20 0.91
C VAL A 115 11.43 22.82 -0.38
N ALA A 116 10.62 23.73 -0.91
CA ALA A 116 9.85 23.49 -2.13
C ALA A 116 10.77 23.02 -3.28
N ASN A 117 10.36 21.96 -3.97
CA ASN A 117 11.09 21.35 -5.10
C ASN A 117 12.48 20.77 -4.75
N ALA A 118 12.82 20.61 -3.46
CA ALA A 118 14.11 20.05 -3.03
C ALA A 118 14.01 18.62 -2.46
N GLY A 119 12.81 18.04 -2.41
CA GLY A 119 12.55 16.66 -1.98
C GLY A 119 11.83 15.88 -3.07
N TRP A 120 11.99 14.56 -3.05
CA TRP A 120 11.37 13.68 -4.03
C TRP A 120 10.29 12.79 -3.41
N CYS A 121 10.70 11.75 -2.71
CA CYS A 121 9.77 10.81 -2.09
C CYS A 121 10.48 9.92 -1.05
N VAL A 122 9.65 9.15 -0.34
CA VAL A 122 10.08 8.01 0.48
C VAL A 122 9.13 6.84 0.26
N TYR A 123 9.68 5.62 0.26
CA TYR A 123 8.89 4.41 0.04
C TYR A 123 8.46 3.75 1.35
N ASN A 124 7.66 2.69 1.22
CA ASN A 124 6.99 2.00 2.32
C ASN A 124 7.93 1.57 3.47
N GLY A 125 9.18 1.22 3.19
CA GLY A 125 10.13 0.71 4.19
C GLY A 125 10.46 1.74 5.29
N PRO A 126 11.02 2.90 4.96
CA PRO A 126 11.31 3.94 5.95
C PRO A 126 10.04 4.49 6.63
N LEU A 127 8.91 4.57 5.91
CA LEU A 127 7.62 4.94 6.50
C LEU A 127 7.14 3.95 7.56
N TYR A 128 7.22 2.66 7.26
CA TYR A 128 6.92 1.58 8.20
C TYR A 128 7.84 1.66 9.43
N ASN A 129 9.15 1.88 9.21
CA ASN A 129 10.13 1.97 10.28
C ASN A 129 9.89 3.17 11.21
N VAL A 130 9.56 4.36 10.68
CA VAL A 130 9.25 5.52 11.52
C VAL A 130 7.92 5.32 12.27
N ALA A 131 6.91 4.72 11.64
CA ALA A 131 5.63 4.41 12.30
C ALA A 131 5.81 3.46 13.50
N ARG A 132 6.72 2.49 13.39
CA ARG A 132 7.03 1.54 14.48
C ARG A 132 7.59 2.18 15.74
N LYS A 133 8.09 3.42 15.67
CA LYS A 133 8.51 4.17 16.87
C LYS A 133 7.32 4.55 17.76
N TYR A 134 6.10 4.54 17.22
CA TYR A 134 4.89 5.02 17.89
C TYR A 134 3.83 3.94 18.09
N THR A 135 3.88 2.86 17.31
CA THR A 135 2.94 1.73 17.44
C THR A 135 3.52 0.43 16.91
N ASN A 136 3.24 -0.68 17.59
CA ASN A 136 3.57 -2.03 17.13
C ASN A 136 2.51 -2.62 16.18
N HIS A 137 1.41 -1.90 15.95
CA HIS A 137 0.26 -2.34 15.15
C HIS A 137 0.34 -1.92 13.67
N ILE A 138 1.37 -1.16 13.28
CA ILE A 138 1.59 -0.83 11.87
C ILE A 138 1.94 -2.11 11.10
N VAL A 139 1.30 -2.28 9.94
CA VAL A 139 1.50 -3.42 9.04
C VAL A 139 1.88 -2.90 7.66
N ASN A 140 2.92 -3.49 7.08
CA ASN A 140 3.30 -3.24 5.69
C ASN A 140 2.59 -4.24 4.78
N ALA A 141 1.57 -3.75 4.07
CA ALA A 141 0.77 -4.55 3.13
C ALA A 141 1.27 -4.41 1.69
N SER A 142 2.47 -3.86 1.48
CA SER A 142 3.04 -3.65 0.15
C SER A 142 3.15 -4.97 -0.63
N GLY A 143 2.89 -4.91 -1.93
CA GLY A 143 2.76 -6.09 -2.82
C GLY A 143 1.33 -6.64 -2.91
N SER A 144 0.43 -6.27 -2.00
CA SER A 144 -0.99 -6.64 -2.08
C SER A 144 -1.63 -6.05 -3.33
N ASN A 145 -2.50 -6.81 -3.99
CA ASN A 145 -3.34 -6.27 -5.05
C ASN A 145 -4.33 -5.23 -4.49
N PHE A 146 -4.90 -4.43 -5.38
CA PHE A 146 -5.72 -3.29 -4.98
C PHE A 146 -7.04 -3.72 -4.32
N LEU A 147 -7.59 -4.89 -4.69
CA LEU A 147 -8.80 -5.40 -4.07
C LEU A 147 -8.58 -5.82 -2.61
N LYS A 148 -7.44 -6.44 -2.28
CA LYS A 148 -7.03 -6.73 -0.90
C LYS A 148 -6.88 -5.43 -0.08
N VAL A 149 -6.32 -4.38 -0.69
CA VAL A 149 -6.26 -3.04 -0.06
C VAL A 149 -7.67 -2.52 0.26
N LEU A 150 -8.61 -2.61 -0.68
CA LEU A 150 -9.98 -2.14 -0.44
C LEU A 150 -10.77 -3.05 0.51
N LYS A 151 -10.41 -4.33 0.62
CA LYS A 151 -10.94 -5.22 1.66
C LYS A 151 -10.56 -4.74 3.05
N LEU A 152 -9.30 -4.33 3.28
CA LEU A 152 -8.88 -3.72 4.55
C LEU A 152 -9.74 -2.49 4.88
N VAL A 153 -9.97 -1.62 3.88
CA VAL A 153 -10.84 -0.45 4.03
C VAL A 153 -12.28 -0.85 4.37
N SER A 154 -12.83 -1.86 3.67
CA SER A 154 -14.16 -2.43 3.96
C SER A 154 -14.29 -2.83 5.44
N ASP A 155 -13.23 -3.43 5.98
CA ASP A 155 -13.17 -3.95 7.34
C ASP A 155 -12.96 -2.86 8.40
N GLY A 156 -12.68 -1.62 8.00
CA GLY A 156 -12.54 -0.48 8.91
C GLY A 156 -11.13 0.10 8.97
N HIS A 157 -10.18 -0.46 8.23
CA HIS A 157 -8.79 -0.02 8.26
C HIS A 157 -8.50 0.93 7.08
N PRO A 158 -8.31 2.24 7.32
CA PRO A 158 -7.81 3.12 6.26
C PRO A 158 -6.39 2.72 5.88
N VAL A 159 -6.03 2.92 4.61
CA VAL A 159 -4.76 2.44 4.06
C VAL A 159 -3.99 3.61 3.43
N LEU A 160 -2.79 3.88 3.91
CA LEU A 160 -1.84 4.77 3.24
C LEU A 160 -1.32 4.05 1.99
N ILE A 161 -1.36 4.71 0.84
CA ILE A 161 -0.77 4.21 -0.41
C ILE A 161 0.18 5.23 -1.04
N ILE A 162 1.17 4.73 -1.78
CA ILE A 162 1.93 5.54 -2.74
C ILE A 162 1.22 5.46 -4.11
N THR A 163 1.00 6.62 -4.71
CA THR A 163 0.26 6.82 -5.98
C THR A 163 0.88 8.01 -6.73
N THR A 164 0.12 8.63 -7.62
CA THR A 164 0.53 9.81 -8.38
C THR A 164 -0.39 10.98 -8.09
N THR A 165 0.08 12.21 -8.32
CA THR A 165 -0.70 13.44 -8.11
C THR A 165 -1.99 13.51 -8.94
N THR A 166 -2.08 12.73 -10.02
CA THR A 166 -3.26 12.63 -10.91
C THR A 166 -4.13 11.41 -10.61
N PHE A 167 -3.78 10.58 -9.62
CA PHE A 167 -4.46 9.33 -9.28
C PHE A 167 -4.68 8.41 -10.48
N SER A 168 -3.71 8.42 -11.40
CA SER A 168 -3.74 7.73 -12.69
C SER A 168 -2.32 7.33 -13.07
N ARG A 169 -2.19 6.35 -13.97
CA ARG A 169 -0.89 6.00 -14.57
C ARG A 169 -0.26 7.25 -15.23
N VAL A 170 1.05 7.38 -15.11
CA VAL A 170 1.83 8.47 -15.70
C VAL A 170 2.89 7.94 -16.68
N ASN A 171 3.34 8.80 -17.59
CA ASN A 171 4.30 8.43 -18.64
C ASN A 171 5.72 8.96 -18.38
N ASN A 172 5.93 9.64 -17.24
CA ASN A 172 7.18 10.28 -16.84
C ASN A 172 7.94 9.47 -15.77
N MET A 173 7.84 8.13 -15.83
CA MET A 173 8.63 7.27 -14.96
C MET A 173 10.12 7.39 -15.31
N GLN A 174 10.96 7.36 -14.29
CA GLN A 174 12.41 7.41 -14.39
C GLN A 174 12.99 6.20 -13.65
N THR A 175 14.08 5.65 -14.16
CA THR A 175 14.90 4.68 -13.42
C THR A 175 16.12 5.39 -12.88
N TRP A 176 16.29 5.38 -11.58
CA TRP A 176 17.47 5.90 -10.90
C TRP A 176 18.44 4.77 -10.59
N GLU A 177 19.72 5.00 -10.89
CA GLU A 177 20.81 4.19 -10.36
C GLU A 177 21.10 4.65 -8.93
N THR A 178 21.03 3.72 -7.97
CA THR A 178 21.36 3.99 -6.57
C THR A 178 22.48 3.05 -6.11
N ASN A 179 23.08 3.35 -4.96
CA ASN A 179 24.07 2.46 -4.33
C ASN A 179 23.50 1.08 -3.93
N ALA A 180 22.18 0.90 -3.93
CA ALA A 180 21.48 -0.35 -3.64
C ALA A 180 20.73 -0.92 -4.86
N GLY A 181 21.12 -0.51 -6.07
CA GLY A 181 20.53 -0.96 -7.33
C GLY A 181 19.50 0.01 -7.91
N LYS A 182 18.82 -0.44 -8.97
CA LYS A 182 17.87 0.38 -9.72
C LYS A 182 16.56 0.55 -8.96
N VAL A 183 16.01 1.77 -8.99
CA VAL A 183 14.67 2.08 -8.48
C VAL A 183 13.89 2.89 -9.50
N ASN A 184 12.61 2.58 -9.67
CA ASN A 184 11.72 3.34 -10.54
C ASN A 184 11.02 4.41 -9.71
N VAL A 185 11.01 5.65 -10.19
CA VAL A 185 10.38 6.79 -9.53
C VAL A 185 9.70 7.68 -10.56
N THR A 186 8.92 8.67 -10.11
CA THR A 186 8.35 9.70 -10.97
C THR A 186 8.28 11.02 -10.20
N PRO A 187 8.50 12.19 -10.85
CA PRO A 187 8.25 13.48 -10.22
C PRO A 187 6.76 13.70 -9.90
N SER A 188 5.87 12.84 -10.43
CA SER A 188 4.45 12.83 -10.10
C SER A 188 4.11 11.95 -8.90
N SER A 189 5.10 11.40 -8.18
CA SER A 189 4.87 10.57 -6.99
C SER A 189 4.06 11.34 -5.95
N HIS A 190 3.14 10.66 -5.29
CA HIS A 190 2.27 11.22 -4.26
C HIS A 190 1.90 10.14 -3.25
N ALA A 191 1.41 10.55 -2.08
CA ALA A 191 0.85 9.63 -1.10
C ALA A 191 -0.46 10.17 -0.54
N CYS A 192 -1.39 9.25 -0.28
CA CYS A 192 -2.71 9.55 0.26
C CYS A 192 -3.16 8.43 1.19
N VAL A 193 -4.22 8.68 1.97
CA VAL A 193 -4.92 7.65 2.74
C VAL A 193 -6.23 7.30 2.03
N ILE A 194 -6.44 6.04 1.67
CA ILE A 194 -7.74 5.53 1.24
C ILE A 194 -8.67 5.50 2.45
N THR A 195 -9.73 6.28 2.39
CA THR A 195 -10.73 6.40 3.46
C THR A 195 -12.03 5.67 3.11
N GLY A 196 -12.22 5.22 1.88
CA GLY A 196 -13.45 4.55 1.50
C GLY A 196 -13.54 4.25 0.01
N TYR A 197 -14.68 3.70 -0.39
CA TYR A 197 -15.00 3.42 -1.78
C TYR A 197 -16.51 3.27 -1.99
N ASN A 198 -16.92 3.20 -3.26
CA ASN A 198 -18.25 2.76 -3.67
C ASN A 198 -18.12 1.80 -4.87
N LYS A 199 -18.47 0.52 -4.66
CA LYS A 199 -18.33 -0.55 -5.67
C LYS A 199 -19.16 -0.27 -6.92
N LYS A 200 -20.43 0.10 -6.75
CA LYS A 200 -21.36 0.38 -7.86
C LYS A 200 -20.91 1.57 -8.72
N LYS A 201 -20.42 2.63 -8.09
CA LYS A 201 -19.94 3.84 -8.79
C LYS A 201 -18.50 3.74 -9.30
N LYS A 202 -17.76 2.69 -8.91
CA LYS A 202 -16.34 2.50 -9.23
C LYS A 202 -15.49 3.73 -8.87
N ILE A 203 -15.72 4.24 -7.66
CA ILE A 203 -14.94 5.35 -7.08
C ILE A 203 -14.29 4.94 -5.76
N VAL A 204 -13.14 5.53 -5.48
CA VAL A 204 -12.40 5.43 -4.22
C VAL A 204 -12.33 6.83 -3.60
N TYR A 205 -12.45 6.92 -2.28
CA TYR A 205 -12.30 8.17 -1.52
C TYR A 205 -10.92 8.21 -0.88
N LEU A 206 -10.23 9.34 -1.06
CA LEU A 206 -8.90 9.59 -0.52
C LEU A 206 -8.93 10.80 0.42
N ASN A 207 -8.21 10.75 1.53
CA ASN A 207 -7.68 11.97 2.13
C ASN A 207 -6.37 12.29 1.42
N ASN A 208 -6.38 13.41 0.69
CA ASN A 208 -5.24 13.93 -0.03
C ASN A 208 -4.54 14.97 0.85
N PRO A 209 -3.23 14.81 1.15
CA PRO A 209 -2.49 15.74 2.02
C PRO A 209 -2.37 17.16 1.45
N TYR A 210 -2.86 17.44 0.24
CA TYR A 210 -3.11 18.81 -0.23
C TYR A 210 -4.40 19.46 0.33
N GLY A 211 -4.99 18.89 1.38
CA GLY A 211 -6.14 19.46 2.08
C GLY A 211 -7.51 19.04 1.55
N PHE A 212 -7.59 17.98 0.74
CA PHE A 212 -8.87 17.46 0.24
C PHE A 212 -9.31 16.22 1.01
N LYS A 213 -10.34 16.37 1.86
CA LYS A 213 -10.93 15.26 2.63
C LYS A 213 -11.88 14.45 1.75
N ASN A 214 -11.75 13.12 1.77
CA ASN A 214 -12.61 12.21 1.00
C ASN A 214 -12.75 12.58 -0.50
N GLN A 215 -11.66 13.03 -1.13
CA GLN A 215 -11.59 13.28 -2.56
C GLN A 215 -11.98 12.02 -3.34
N ALA A 216 -13.03 12.10 -4.16
CA ALA A 216 -13.46 10.98 -4.98
C ALA A 216 -12.58 10.87 -6.24
N VAL A 217 -12.05 9.69 -6.50
CA VAL A 217 -11.24 9.38 -7.68
C VAL A 217 -11.73 8.12 -8.36
N ASN A 218 -11.41 7.97 -9.65
CA ASN A 218 -11.78 6.76 -10.40
C ASN A 218 -11.00 5.55 -9.87
N TRP A 219 -11.72 4.48 -9.52
CA TRP A 219 -11.14 3.27 -8.94
C TRP A 219 -10.04 2.67 -9.83
N HIS A 220 -10.33 2.45 -11.12
CA HIS A 220 -9.41 1.73 -11.99
C HIS A 220 -8.17 2.55 -12.33
N LYS A 221 -8.32 3.88 -12.50
CA LYS A 221 -7.17 4.77 -12.67
C LYS A 221 -6.26 4.78 -11.43
N LEU A 222 -6.85 4.80 -10.24
CA LEU A 222 -6.09 4.75 -9.00
C LEU A 222 -5.36 3.41 -8.84
N GLU A 223 -6.03 2.29 -9.15
CA GLU A 223 -5.43 0.95 -9.17
C GLU A 223 -4.21 0.89 -10.11
N GLN A 224 -4.34 1.41 -11.34
CA GLN A 224 -3.23 1.47 -12.29
C GLN A 224 -2.06 2.34 -11.79
N SER A 225 -2.36 3.43 -11.09
CA SER A 225 -1.34 4.29 -10.47
C SER A 225 -0.63 3.56 -9.33
N TYR A 226 -1.39 2.94 -8.41
CA TYR A 226 -0.88 2.14 -7.31
C TYR A 226 0.02 1.00 -7.79
N ASP A 227 -0.41 0.28 -8.83
CA ASP A 227 0.37 -0.78 -9.46
C ASP A 227 1.67 -0.23 -10.07
N GLN A 228 1.61 0.91 -10.77
CA GLN A 228 2.80 1.55 -11.35
C GLN A 228 3.79 2.04 -10.28
N GLN A 229 3.31 2.45 -9.10
CA GLN A 229 4.13 2.88 -7.97
C GLN A 229 4.65 1.70 -7.12
N GLY A 230 4.49 0.46 -7.58
CA GLY A 230 5.06 -0.72 -6.91
C GLY A 230 4.19 -1.28 -5.78
N ARG A 231 2.87 -1.03 -5.81
CA ARG A 231 1.89 -1.59 -4.86
C ARG A 231 2.26 -1.34 -3.40
N GLN A 232 2.56 -0.09 -3.07
CA GLN A 232 3.03 0.27 -1.73
C GLN A 232 1.87 0.66 -0.82
N ALA A 233 1.70 -0.05 0.29
CA ALA A 233 0.56 0.13 1.18
C ALA A 233 0.91 -0.10 2.66
N LEU A 234 0.44 0.79 3.55
CA LEU A 234 0.56 0.65 5.00
C LEU A 234 -0.81 0.83 5.67
N TYR A 235 -1.10 0.05 6.70
CA TYR A 235 -2.28 0.22 7.55
C TYR A 235 -1.95 -0.14 8.99
N ILE A 236 -2.87 0.13 9.93
CA ILE A 236 -2.73 -0.26 11.34
C ILE A 236 -3.82 -1.28 11.67
N ASN A 237 -3.45 -2.38 12.33
CA ASN A 237 -4.33 -3.49 12.69
C ASN A 237 -4.77 -3.46 14.16
#